data_AF-A0A6P6J2B4-F1
#
_entry.id   AF-A0A6P6J2B4-F1
#
_cell.length_a   1.000
_cell.length_b   1.000
_cell.length_c   1.000
_cell.angle_alpha   90.00
_cell.angle_beta   90.00
_cell.angle_gamma   90.00
#
_symmetry.space_group_name_H-M   'P 1'
#
loop_
_entity.id
_entity.type
_entity.pdbx_description
1 polymer ?
#
loop_
_entity_poly.entity_id
_entity_poly.type
_entity_poly.pdbx_seq_one_letter_code
_entity_poly.pdbx_strand_id
1 'polypeptide(L)'
;MYRCIVKEGDDGDYKQVTLKVTAPYTPVKKSTMKTGQDEVELSCESQGFPSAQVIWSDGQNTNLTERSISTTRSTDEDLFHIISKLTVKRDLVNNYTCSFLVKGEIRETVTFSIPDDLLPHSSAQHVWIVAVVLVLLAIVFICVILHWRKNGQKNRRNESSQCAFLFPHSSSATTDSLLTVNENRSQACDINSEETAEKSLRSALIQQYSELDTSAEMNSRLASYALLSKEGRSLNISSILPDKKEMILLLGEPGCGKTSVAQILSSCWAERTATDPFNIRRLQLVFQVDCSRAKGDFFQAIKSSVSYEKPLDVSELRETLLGSRDCLLILDGYEEGNKDLDETLECFLTERQTCRVLITSHPGKCPALEKNVRTVLQLVQKPESSGS
;
A
#
# COMPACT_ATOMS: atom_id res chain seq x y z
N MET A 1 -0.55 37.29 -40.97
CA MET A 1 -0.19 38.72 -40.80
C MET A 1 -1.27 39.53 -41.49
N TYR A 2 -1.98 40.38 -40.76
CA TYR A 2 -3.03 41.23 -41.32
C TYR A 2 -2.46 42.64 -41.50
N ARG A 3 -2.72 43.23 -42.67
CA ARG A 3 -2.24 44.58 -43.00
C ARG A 3 -3.44 45.47 -43.27
N CYS A 4 -3.60 46.50 -42.44
CA CYS A 4 -4.51 47.60 -42.72
C CYS A 4 -3.78 48.60 -43.60
N ILE A 5 -4.37 48.97 -44.73
CA ILE A 5 -3.79 49.92 -45.69
C ILE A 5 -4.74 51.12 -45.73
N VAL A 6 -4.22 52.31 -45.50
CA VAL A 6 -4.96 53.57 -45.62
C VAL A 6 -4.36 54.33 -46.79
N LYS A 7 -5.19 54.69 -47.78
CA LYS A 7 -4.75 55.45 -48.97
C LYS A 7 -5.39 56.82 -48.97
N GLU A 8 -4.61 57.84 -49.29
CA GLU A 8 -5.06 59.21 -49.52
C GLU A 8 -4.37 59.75 -50.78
N GLY A 9 -5.11 59.84 -51.89
CA GLY A 9 -4.54 60.17 -53.19
C GLY A 9 -3.60 59.08 -53.74
N ASP A 10 -2.42 59.47 -54.22
CA ASP A 10 -1.36 58.56 -54.70
C ASP A 10 -0.45 58.04 -53.57
N ASP A 11 -0.61 58.54 -52.33
CA ASP A 11 0.16 58.10 -51.17
C ASP A 11 -0.66 57.15 -50.27
N GLY A 12 0.01 56.26 -49.55
CA GLY A 12 -0.65 55.30 -48.68
C GLY A 12 0.24 54.75 -47.57
N ASP A 13 -0.26 54.78 -46.34
CA ASP A 13 0.37 54.18 -45.17
C ASP A 13 -0.23 52.79 -44.89
N TYR A 14 0.49 51.97 -44.15
CA TYR A 14 -0.03 50.72 -43.64
C TYR A 14 0.39 50.47 -42.20
N LYS A 15 -0.49 49.80 -41.45
CA LYS A 15 -0.16 49.19 -40.15
C LYS A 15 -0.36 47.68 -40.23
N GLN A 16 0.54 46.95 -39.60
CA GLN A 16 0.50 45.49 -39.56
C GLN A 16 0.17 45.01 -38.16
N VAL A 17 -0.66 43.97 -38.08
CA VAL A 17 -0.98 43.25 -36.85
C VAL A 17 -0.86 41.75 -37.07
N THR A 18 -0.28 41.05 -36.09
CA THR A 18 -0.19 39.59 -36.11
C THR A 18 -1.26 39.02 -35.19
N LEU A 19 -2.19 38.25 -35.76
CA LEU A 19 -3.18 37.52 -34.98
C LEU A 19 -2.53 36.25 -34.41
N LYS A 20 -2.61 36.06 -33.09
CA LYS A 20 -2.22 34.80 -32.44
C LYS A 20 -3.48 33.95 -32.27
N VAL A 21 -3.64 32.95 -33.13
CA VAL A 21 -4.75 31.99 -33.03
C VAL A 21 -4.30 30.81 -32.20
N THR A 22 -5.10 30.44 -31.20
CA THR A 22 -4.89 29.27 -30.35
C THR A 22 -6.21 28.59 -30.13
N ALA A 23 -6.21 27.26 -30.15
CA ALA A 23 -7.31 26.44 -29.69
C ALA A 23 -6.85 25.67 -28.44
N PRO A 24 -7.69 25.60 -27.38
CA PRO A 24 -7.36 24.81 -26.20
C PRO A 24 -7.18 23.34 -26.60
N TYR A 25 -6.33 22.64 -25.86
CA TYR A 25 -6.17 21.21 -26.04
C TYR A 25 -7.34 20.48 -25.38
N THR A 26 -7.84 19.42 -26.02
CA THR A 26 -8.88 18.57 -25.44
C THR A 26 -8.32 17.81 -24.23
N PRO A 27 -9.16 17.49 -23.22
CA PRO A 27 -8.75 16.63 -22.11
C PRO A 27 -8.05 15.37 -22.62
N VAL A 28 -6.89 15.06 -22.03
CA VAL A 28 -6.05 13.97 -22.53
C VAL A 28 -6.77 12.63 -22.37
N LYS A 29 -7.00 11.96 -23.49
CA LYS A 29 -7.51 10.59 -23.50
C LYS A 29 -6.33 9.65 -23.27
N LYS A 30 -6.41 8.87 -22.19
CA LYS A 30 -5.36 7.91 -21.81
C LYS A 30 -5.84 6.47 -21.98
N SER A 31 -4.97 5.59 -22.46
CA SER A 31 -5.23 4.14 -22.52
C SER A 31 -3.98 3.34 -22.18
N THR A 32 -4.21 2.14 -21.66
CA THR A 32 -3.17 1.19 -21.24
C THR A 32 -3.47 -0.15 -21.88
N MET A 33 -2.52 -0.71 -22.61
CA MET A 33 -2.67 -1.98 -23.32
C MET A 33 -1.52 -2.94 -22.98
N LYS A 34 -1.84 -4.22 -22.76
CA LYS A 34 -0.80 -5.26 -22.59
C LYS A 34 -0.30 -5.67 -23.98
N THR A 35 1.00 -5.57 -24.20
CA THR A 35 1.64 -5.93 -25.48
C THR A 35 2.48 -7.21 -25.37
N GLY A 36 2.91 -7.58 -24.16
CA GLY A 36 3.68 -8.79 -23.89
C GLY A 36 3.46 -9.38 -22.49
N GLN A 37 4.20 -10.44 -22.15
CA GLN A 37 4.13 -11.07 -20.83
C GLN A 37 4.53 -10.09 -19.72
N ASP A 38 5.53 -9.24 -19.93
CA ASP A 38 6.03 -8.27 -18.92
C ASP A 38 6.04 -6.82 -19.41
N GLU A 39 5.38 -6.52 -20.55
CA GLU A 39 5.36 -5.19 -21.14
C GLU A 39 3.95 -4.62 -21.21
N VAL A 40 3.87 -3.30 -21.06
CA VAL A 40 2.64 -2.51 -21.14
C VAL A 40 2.90 -1.29 -22.02
N GLU A 41 2.01 -1.05 -22.98
CA GLU A 41 1.98 0.17 -23.80
C GLU A 41 1.02 1.20 -23.16
N LEU A 42 1.54 2.38 -22.91
CA LEU A 42 0.80 3.56 -22.45
C LEU A 42 0.57 4.46 -23.66
N SER A 43 -0.66 4.96 -23.83
CA SER A 43 -1.01 5.86 -24.94
C SER A 43 -1.77 7.08 -24.42
N CYS A 44 -1.30 8.28 -24.81
CA CYS A 44 -1.99 9.54 -24.56
C CYS A 44 -2.35 10.22 -25.89
N GLU A 45 -3.56 10.78 -25.95
CA GLU A 45 -4.13 11.42 -27.13
C GLU A 45 -4.76 12.76 -26.75
N SER A 46 -4.49 13.81 -27.53
CA SER A 46 -5.14 15.12 -27.39
C SER A 46 -5.16 15.87 -28.72
N GLN A 47 -6.11 16.80 -28.87
CA GLN A 47 -6.29 17.64 -30.05
C GLN A 47 -6.21 19.11 -29.67
N GLY A 48 -5.47 19.94 -30.43
CA GLY A 48 -5.38 21.38 -30.16
C GLY A 48 -4.59 22.15 -31.21
N PHE A 49 -4.45 23.47 -31.02
CA PHE A 49 -3.69 24.33 -31.92
C PHE A 49 -2.96 25.45 -31.17
N PRO A 50 -1.67 25.72 -31.45
CA PRO A 50 -0.80 25.09 -32.46
C PRO A 50 -0.30 23.71 -31.99
N SER A 51 0.38 22.97 -32.87
CA SER A 51 0.94 21.64 -32.56
C SER A 51 1.86 21.67 -31.33
N ALA A 52 1.70 20.68 -30.45
CA ALA A 52 2.46 20.49 -29.24
C ALA A 52 3.54 19.42 -29.41
N GLN A 53 4.62 19.56 -28.65
CA GLN A 53 5.56 18.47 -28.41
C GLN A 53 5.06 17.63 -27.25
N VAL A 54 5.21 16.31 -27.34
CA VAL A 54 4.84 15.42 -26.23
C VAL A 54 6.10 15.04 -25.47
N ILE A 55 6.09 15.29 -24.16
CA ILE A 55 7.18 14.90 -23.26
C ILE A 55 6.68 13.77 -22.38
N TRP A 56 7.50 12.73 -22.25
CA TRP A 56 7.29 11.65 -21.31
C TRP A 56 8.29 11.75 -20.17
N SER A 57 7.80 11.62 -18.94
CA SER A 57 8.64 11.47 -17.76
C SER A 57 8.14 10.35 -16.86
N ASP A 58 9.03 9.79 -16.06
CA ASP A 58 8.68 8.83 -15.02
C ASP A 58 8.47 9.52 -13.66
N GLY A 59 8.17 8.75 -12.60
CA GLY A 59 7.93 9.28 -11.26
C GLY A 59 9.15 9.91 -10.59
N GLN A 60 10.35 9.73 -11.17
CA GLN A 60 11.60 10.37 -10.77
C GLN A 60 11.91 11.61 -11.62
N ASN A 61 10.99 12.02 -12.50
CA ASN A 61 11.15 13.06 -13.52
C ASN A 61 12.25 12.76 -14.55
N THR A 62 12.59 11.48 -14.75
CA THR A 62 13.51 11.06 -15.80
C THR A 62 12.82 11.20 -17.16
N ASN A 63 13.47 11.86 -18.12
CA ASN A 63 12.92 12.04 -19.45
C ASN A 63 12.94 10.71 -20.24
N LEU A 64 11.77 10.25 -20.67
CA LEU A 64 11.55 9.03 -21.45
C LEU A 64 11.10 9.31 -22.89
N THR A 65 11.08 10.57 -23.30
CA THR A 65 10.55 11.00 -24.61
C THR A 65 11.23 10.28 -25.78
N GLU A 66 12.54 10.03 -25.70
CA GLU A 66 13.28 9.30 -26.74
C GLU A 66 12.82 7.86 -26.94
N ARG A 67 12.21 7.24 -25.92
CA ARG A 67 11.68 5.87 -26.00
C ARG A 67 10.22 5.85 -26.45
N SER A 68 9.60 7.01 -26.62
CA SER A 68 8.21 7.14 -27.02
C SER A 68 8.07 7.30 -28.53
N ILE A 69 6.92 6.92 -29.07
CA ILE A 69 6.56 7.09 -30.47
C ILE A 69 5.36 8.04 -30.53
N SER A 70 5.57 9.22 -31.11
CA SER A 70 4.51 10.23 -31.29
C SER A 70 4.11 10.36 -32.76
N THR A 71 2.82 10.46 -33.02
CA THR A 71 2.23 10.69 -34.34
C THR A 71 1.32 11.92 -34.29
N THR A 72 1.49 12.83 -35.24
CA THR A 72 0.70 14.05 -35.36
C THR A 72 -0.04 14.05 -36.69
N ARG A 73 -1.32 14.40 -36.67
CA ARG A 73 -2.18 14.50 -37.86
C ARG A 73 -3.04 15.75 -37.77
N SER A 74 -3.37 16.35 -38.90
CA SER A 74 -4.35 17.45 -38.97
C SER A 74 -5.77 16.87 -39.00
N THR A 75 -6.70 17.54 -38.33
CA THR A 75 -8.13 17.21 -38.35
C THR A 75 -8.88 18.08 -39.36
N ASP A 76 -10.14 17.73 -39.66
CA ASP A 76 -11.03 18.51 -40.54
C ASP A 76 -11.38 19.90 -39.96
N GLU A 77 -11.11 20.13 -38.67
CA GLU A 77 -11.33 21.40 -37.96
C GLU A 77 -10.05 22.26 -37.87
N ASP A 78 -9.02 21.96 -38.69
CA ASP A 78 -7.71 22.62 -38.68
C ASP A 78 -6.95 22.51 -37.34
N LEU A 79 -7.27 21.50 -36.52
CA LEU A 79 -6.55 21.19 -35.27
C LEU A 79 -5.46 20.14 -35.51
N PHE A 80 -4.48 20.08 -34.60
CA PHE A 80 -3.52 18.98 -34.55
C PHE A 80 -4.01 17.92 -33.58
N HIS A 81 -4.26 16.73 -34.09
CA HIS A 81 -4.47 15.51 -33.33
C HIS A 81 -3.12 14.83 -33.10
N ILE A 82 -2.74 14.65 -31.84
CA ILE A 82 -1.46 14.08 -31.45
C ILE A 82 -1.70 12.84 -30.60
N ILE A 83 -1.08 11.73 -31.00
CA ILE A 83 -1.09 10.46 -30.27
C ILE A 83 0.36 10.13 -29.91
N SER A 84 0.65 9.89 -28.64
CA SER A 84 1.96 9.41 -28.22
C SER A 84 1.85 8.12 -27.43
N LYS A 85 2.76 7.20 -27.73
CA LYS A 85 2.84 5.87 -27.13
C LYS A 85 4.17 5.64 -26.45
N LEU A 86 4.17 5.00 -25.29
CA LEU A 86 5.36 4.63 -24.52
C LEU A 86 5.23 3.19 -24.04
N THR A 87 6.20 2.34 -24.37
CA THR A 87 6.25 0.94 -23.89
C THR A 87 7.16 0.84 -22.68
N VAL A 88 6.65 0.25 -21.59
CA VAL A 88 7.36 0.13 -20.32
C VAL A 88 7.24 -1.30 -19.76
N LYS A 89 8.18 -1.67 -18.90
CA LYS A 89 8.13 -2.96 -18.18
C LYS A 89 7.12 -2.88 -17.04
N ARG A 90 6.36 -3.95 -16.86
CA ARG A 90 5.31 -4.07 -15.83
C ARG A 90 5.88 -4.13 -14.41
N ASP A 91 7.08 -4.70 -14.27
CA ASP A 91 7.69 -5.02 -12.98
C ASP A 91 8.18 -3.77 -12.22
N LEU A 92 8.25 -2.62 -12.91
CA LEU A 92 8.59 -1.34 -12.29
C LEU A 92 7.30 -0.59 -11.95
N VAL A 93 6.91 -0.64 -10.67
CA VAL A 93 5.89 0.25 -10.11
C VAL A 93 6.39 1.68 -10.25
N ASN A 94 5.85 2.40 -11.23
CA ASN A 94 6.23 3.79 -11.48
C ASN A 94 5.03 4.56 -12.04
N ASN A 95 5.03 5.87 -11.79
CA ASN A 95 4.10 6.77 -12.43
C ASN A 95 4.74 7.25 -13.74
N TYR A 96 3.97 7.27 -14.82
CA TYR A 96 4.43 7.83 -16.09
C TYR A 96 3.56 9.02 -16.42
N THR A 97 4.18 10.15 -16.74
CA THR A 97 3.49 11.39 -17.06
C THR A 97 3.73 11.73 -18.53
N CYS A 98 2.64 11.97 -19.25
CA CYS A 98 2.65 12.49 -20.62
C CYS A 98 2.18 13.94 -20.59
N SER A 99 2.99 14.86 -21.11
CA SER A 99 2.70 16.30 -21.13
C SER A 99 2.77 16.87 -22.54
N PHE A 100 1.77 17.67 -22.91
CA PHE A 100 1.69 18.38 -24.19
C PHE A 100 2.23 19.80 -24.02
N LEU A 101 3.32 20.10 -24.72
CA LEU A 101 4.11 21.32 -24.58
C LEU A 101 4.00 22.20 -25.85
N VAL A 102 3.55 23.44 -25.70
CA VAL A 102 3.49 24.42 -26.79
C VAL A 102 4.42 25.57 -26.48
N LYS A 103 5.49 25.74 -27.28
CA LYS A 103 6.51 26.79 -27.10
C LYS A 103 7.11 26.81 -25.67
N GLY A 104 7.29 25.64 -25.06
CA GLY A 104 7.85 25.50 -23.71
C GLY A 104 6.83 25.56 -22.57
N GLU A 105 5.55 25.85 -22.85
CA GLU A 105 4.48 25.86 -21.83
C GLU A 105 3.66 24.58 -21.87
N ILE A 106 3.42 23.97 -20.71
CA ILE A 106 2.54 22.80 -20.56
C ILE A 106 1.09 23.26 -20.75
N ARG A 107 0.40 22.63 -21.71
CA ARG A 107 -1.03 22.86 -21.97
C ARG A 107 -1.89 21.82 -21.29
N GLU A 108 -1.50 20.56 -21.43
CA GLU A 108 -2.24 19.42 -20.91
C GLU A 108 -1.27 18.37 -20.42
N THR A 109 -1.66 17.64 -19.38
CA THR A 109 -0.82 16.59 -18.80
C THR A 109 -1.67 15.48 -18.24
N VAL A 110 -1.15 14.25 -18.30
CA VAL A 110 -1.82 13.09 -17.73
C VAL A 110 -0.82 12.13 -17.12
N THR A 111 -1.19 11.58 -15.98
CA THR A 111 -0.40 10.56 -15.28
C THR A 111 -1.06 9.19 -15.38
N PHE A 112 -0.24 8.21 -15.73
CA PHE A 112 -0.52 6.79 -15.71
C PHE A 112 0.04 6.21 -14.42
N SER A 113 -0.81 5.53 -13.66
CA SER A 113 -0.40 4.67 -12.56
C SER A 113 -0.69 3.25 -13.01
N ILE A 114 0.35 2.44 -13.19
CA ILE A 114 0.20 1.02 -13.53
C ILE A 114 -0.20 0.30 -12.23
N PRO A 115 -1.46 -0.19 -12.09
CA PRO A 115 -1.90 -0.84 -10.86
C PRO A 115 -1.28 -2.25 -10.72
N ASP A 116 -1.04 -2.67 -9.49
CA ASP A 116 -0.52 -4.00 -9.12
C ASP A 116 -1.40 -5.19 -9.57
N ASP A 117 -2.65 -4.96 -10.00
CA ASP A 117 -3.64 -6.01 -10.28
C ASP A 117 -3.39 -6.80 -11.58
N LEU A 118 -2.29 -6.54 -12.30
CA LEU A 118 -1.99 -7.19 -13.59
C LEU A 118 -0.67 -7.96 -13.60
N LEU A 119 0.00 -8.11 -12.46
CA LEU A 119 1.08 -9.08 -12.31
C LEU A 119 0.49 -10.48 -12.51
N PRO A 120 1.01 -11.30 -13.44
CA PRO A 120 0.65 -12.70 -13.46
C PRO A 120 1.02 -13.25 -12.08
N HIS A 121 0.04 -13.79 -11.35
CA HIS A 121 0.26 -14.65 -10.20
C HIS A 121 1.06 -15.87 -10.67
N SER A 122 2.36 -15.69 -10.84
CA SER A 122 3.31 -16.75 -11.09
C SER A 122 3.47 -17.54 -9.80
N SER A 123 3.27 -18.85 -9.92
CA SER A 123 3.52 -19.93 -8.94
C SER A 123 2.36 -20.52 -8.12
N ALA A 124 1.10 -20.17 -8.37
CA ALA A 124 -0.02 -20.95 -7.79
C ALA A 124 -0.14 -22.39 -8.37
N GLN A 125 0.55 -22.69 -9.47
CA GLN A 125 0.49 -24.01 -10.14
C GLN A 125 1.38 -25.10 -9.51
N HIS A 126 2.19 -24.79 -8.49
CA HIS A 126 3.02 -25.80 -7.81
C HIS A 126 2.73 -25.98 -6.33
N VAL A 127 2.03 -25.03 -5.69
CA VAL A 127 1.66 -25.12 -4.27
C VAL A 127 0.73 -26.32 -4.00
N TRP A 128 -0.24 -26.55 -4.89
CA TRP A 128 -1.14 -27.71 -4.78
C TRP A 128 -0.40 -29.05 -4.93
N ILE A 129 0.65 -29.12 -5.75
CA ILE A 129 1.47 -30.33 -5.93
C ILE A 129 2.23 -30.64 -4.63
N VAL A 130 2.83 -29.63 -4.01
CA VAL A 130 3.56 -29.79 -2.73
C VAL A 130 2.60 -30.23 -1.62
N ALA A 131 1.40 -29.64 -1.55
CA ALA A 131 0.37 -30.02 -0.59
C ALA A 131 -0.08 -31.48 -0.78
N VAL A 132 -0.32 -31.92 -2.02
CA VAL A 132 -0.71 -33.31 -2.32
C VAL A 132 0.40 -34.29 -1.95
N VAL A 133 1.66 -33.97 -2.25
CA VAL A 133 2.81 -34.83 -1.89
C VAL A 133 2.96 -34.96 -0.36
N LEU A 134 2.78 -33.87 0.38
CA LEU A 134 2.81 -33.89 1.86
C LEU A 134 1.71 -34.77 2.46
N VAL A 135 0.49 -34.69 1.91
CA VAL A 135 -0.63 -35.52 2.36
C VAL A 135 -0.36 -37.00 2.09
N LEU A 136 0.18 -37.35 0.92
CA LEU A 136 0.52 -38.74 0.59
C LEU A 136 1.60 -39.30 1.52
N LEU A 137 2.63 -38.51 1.85
CA LEU A 137 3.67 -38.92 2.80
C LEU A 137 3.11 -39.13 4.22
N ALA A 138 2.18 -38.27 4.67
CA ALA A 138 1.53 -38.43 5.96
C ALA A 138 0.69 -39.71 6.03
N ILE A 139 -0.04 -40.06 4.95
CA ILE A 139 -0.83 -41.31 4.89
C ILE A 139 0.08 -42.54 4.98
N VAL A 140 1.19 -42.57 4.23
CA VAL A 140 2.16 -43.67 4.28
C VAL A 140 2.74 -43.82 5.69
N PHE A 141 3.10 -42.71 6.33
CA PHE A 141 3.63 -42.71 7.69
C PHE A 141 2.63 -43.28 8.70
N ILE A 142 1.36 -42.89 8.60
CA ILE A 142 0.28 -43.43 9.45
C ILE A 142 0.10 -44.94 9.20
N CYS A 143 0.10 -45.39 7.93
CA CYS A 143 -0.01 -46.80 7.59
C CYS A 143 1.13 -47.64 8.18
N VAL A 144 2.37 -47.14 8.14
CA VAL A 144 3.55 -47.82 8.74
C VAL A 144 3.39 -47.95 10.26
N ILE A 145 2.98 -46.87 10.94
CA ILE A 145 2.75 -46.88 12.41
C ILE A 145 1.66 -47.89 12.78
N LEU A 146 0.55 -47.93 12.04
CA LEU A 146 -0.54 -48.87 12.29
C LEU A 146 -0.10 -50.32 12.05
N HIS A 147 0.71 -50.58 11.02
CA HIS A 147 1.25 -51.90 10.74
C HIS A 147 2.22 -52.37 11.85
N TRP A 148 3.05 -51.45 12.36
CA TRP A 148 3.96 -51.73 13.49
C TRP A 148 3.18 -52.01 14.78
N ARG A 149 2.10 -51.27 15.05
CA ARG A 149 1.21 -51.54 16.19
C ARG A 149 0.49 -52.89 16.08
N LYS A 150 0.05 -53.28 14.88
CA LYS A 150 -0.56 -54.60 14.64
C LYS A 150 0.42 -55.76 14.82
N ASN A 151 1.67 -55.60 14.39
CA ASN A 151 2.70 -56.63 14.58
C ASN A 151 3.21 -56.71 16.03
N GLY A 152 3.21 -55.59 16.77
CA GLY A 152 3.51 -55.57 18.20
C GLY A 152 2.48 -56.27 19.10
N GLN A 153 1.22 -56.41 18.65
CA GLN A 153 0.16 -57.08 19.41
C GLN A 153 0.04 -58.59 19.15
N LYS A 154 0.79 -59.15 18.18
CA LYS A 154 0.85 -60.61 17.97
C LYS A 154 1.69 -61.36 19.01
N ASN A 155 2.48 -60.67 19.84
CA ASN A 155 3.43 -61.31 20.75
C ASN A 155 3.13 -61.14 22.25
N ARG A 156 1.91 -60.73 22.63
CA ARG A 156 1.56 -60.54 24.05
C ARG A 156 0.08 -60.76 24.32
N ARG A 157 -0.37 -62.01 24.23
CA ARG A 157 -1.71 -62.42 24.68
C ARG A 157 -1.69 -63.82 25.28
N ASN A 158 -0.79 -64.05 26.23
CA ASN A 158 -0.96 -65.01 27.31
C ASN A 158 -0.81 -64.24 28.61
N GLU A 159 -1.57 -64.64 29.64
CA GLU A 159 -1.69 -64.10 31.00
C GLU A 159 -2.73 -63.01 31.29
N SER A 160 -3.83 -63.51 31.89
CA SER A 160 -4.44 -63.06 33.16
C SER A 160 -5.21 -61.73 33.14
N SER A 161 -6.54 -61.74 33.08
CA SER A 161 -7.48 -62.00 34.19
C SER A 161 -7.39 -60.98 35.33
N GLN A 162 -8.29 -59.98 35.35
CA GLN A 162 -9.16 -59.72 36.51
C GLN A 162 -10.16 -58.59 36.23
N CYS A 163 -11.36 -58.78 36.75
CA CYS A 163 -12.53 -57.95 36.59
C CYS A 163 -12.64 -56.84 37.66
N ALA A 164 -13.41 -55.81 37.28
CA ALA A 164 -14.55 -55.25 38.02
C ALA A 164 -14.39 -53.96 38.87
N PHE A 165 -15.49 -53.18 38.80
CA PHE A 165 -16.03 -52.20 39.76
C PHE A 165 -15.34 -50.80 39.79
N LEU A 166 -16.00 -49.64 39.61
CA LEU A 166 -17.38 -49.16 39.85
C LEU A 166 -17.81 -48.05 38.86
N PHE A 167 -19.08 -48.06 38.45
CA PHE A 167 -19.86 -46.91 37.93
C PHE A 167 -20.69 -46.29 39.12
N PRO A 168 -21.66 -45.37 38.92
CA PRO A 168 -21.58 -43.90 38.75
C PRO A 168 -22.60 -43.16 39.70
N HIS A 169 -22.85 -41.86 39.52
CA HIS A 169 -24.13 -41.16 39.87
C HIS A 169 -24.09 -39.74 39.24
N SER A 170 -25.12 -39.12 38.67
CA SER A 170 -26.52 -39.49 38.43
C SER A 170 -27.20 -38.52 37.44
N SER A 171 -28.22 -39.08 36.80
CA SER A 171 -29.30 -38.62 35.92
C SER A 171 -30.09 -37.35 36.30
N SER A 172 -30.74 -36.73 35.30
CA SER A 172 -32.22 -36.61 35.18
C SER A 172 -32.61 -35.99 33.82
N ALA A 173 -33.22 -36.75 32.88
CA ALA A 173 -34.66 -36.83 32.56
C ALA A 173 -35.18 -35.70 31.63
N THR A 174 -35.34 -35.94 30.31
CA THR A 174 -36.61 -36.19 29.53
C THR A 174 -37.63 -35.04 29.56
N THR A 175 -38.12 -34.50 28.43
CA THR A 175 -39.16 -35.13 27.57
C THR A 175 -39.18 -34.63 26.10
N ASP A 176 -39.44 -35.56 25.16
CA ASP A 176 -40.36 -35.55 23.99
C ASP A 176 -40.75 -34.20 23.33
N SER A 177 -40.78 -34.02 22.00
CA SER A 177 -41.24 -34.93 20.95
C SER A 177 -41.05 -34.33 19.54
N LEU A 178 -40.98 -35.26 18.57
CA LEU A 178 -41.37 -35.21 17.16
C LEU A 178 -40.51 -34.49 16.10
N LEU A 179 -40.11 -35.33 15.14
CA LEU A 179 -39.40 -35.09 13.89
C LEU A 179 -40.22 -34.31 12.86
N THR A 180 -39.55 -33.46 12.09
CA THR A 180 -39.69 -33.45 10.62
C THR A 180 -38.33 -33.23 9.95
N VAL A 181 -38.09 -34.03 8.91
CA VAL A 181 -36.98 -34.00 7.97
C VAL A 181 -37.31 -33.05 6.82
N ASN A 182 -36.25 -32.56 6.16
CA ASN A 182 -36.15 -31.62 5.01
C ASN A 182 -36.02 -30.15 5.45
N GLU A 183 -35.08 -29.35 4.94
CA GLU A 183 -34.65 -29.24 3.54
C GLU A 183 -33.29 -28.54 3.45
N ASN A 184 -32.53 -28.83 2.39
CA ASN A 184 -31.28 -28.15 2.03
C ASN A 184 -31.40 -26.62 2.10
N ARG A 185 -30.53 -25.97 2.88
CA ARG A 185 -30.12 -24.59 2.61
C ARG A 185 -28.61 -24.48 2.80
N SER A 186 -27.90 -24.59 1.67
CA SER A 186 -26.56 -24.04 1.49
C SER A 186 -26.55 -22.59 1.99
N GLN A 187 -25.89 -22.37 3.11
CA GLN A 187 -25.67 -21.07 3.71
C GLN A 187 -24.67 -20.33 2.81
N ALA A 188 -25.19 -19.43 1.98
CA ALA A 188 -24.38 -18.42 1.34
C ALA A 188 -23.78 -17.56 2.45
N CYS A 189 -22.45 -17.54 2.56
CA CYS A 189 -21.74 -16.67 3.49
C CYS A 189 -22.05 -15.21 3.14
N ASP A 190 -22.43 -14.43 4.16
CA ASP A 190 -22.78 -13.02 4.05
C ASP A 190 -21.55 -12.16 3.69
N ILE A 191 -21.29 -12.00 2.40
CA ILE A 191 -20.23 -11.12 1.84
C ILE A 191 -20.45 -9.64 2.25
N ASN A 192 -21.68 -9.25 2.61
CA ASN A 192 -22.02 -7.86 2.98
C ASN A 192 -21.57 -7.45 4.40
N SER A 193 -21.29 -8.41 5.30
CA SER A 193 -20.93 -8.10 6.69
C SER A 193 -19.51 -7.57 6.82
N GLU A 194 -18.56 -8.20 6.12
CA GLU A 194 -17.12 -7.89 6.21
C GLU A 194 -16.78 -6.53 5.57
N GLU A 195 -17.37 -6.22 4.41
CA GLU A 195 -17.18 -4.92 3.75
C GLU A 195 -17.75 -3.76 4.59
N THR A 196 -18.78 -4.01 5.40
CA THR A 196 -19.39 -3.01 6.28
C THR A 196 -18.56 -2.76 7.54
N ALA A 197 -17.99 -3.82 8.14
CA ALA A 197 -17.08 -3.71 9.28
C ALA A 197 -15.79 -2.96 8.90
N GLU A 198 -15.23 -3.27 7.72
CA GLU A 198 -14.03 -2.63 7.19
C GLU A 198 -14.22 -1.13 6.94
N LYS A 199 -15.30 -0.74 6.26
CA LYS A 199 -15.65 0.68 6.06
C LYS A 199 -15.80 1.41 7.39
N SER A 200 -16.35 0.74 8.39
CA SER A 200 -16.52 1.29 9.73
C SER A 200 -15.18 1.48 10.46
N LEU A 201 -14.28 0.50 10.43
CA LEU A 201 -12.94 0.63 11.02
C LEU A 201 -12.12 1.74 10.34
N ARG A 202 -12.14 1.79 9.01
CA ARG A 202 -11.47 2.86 8.26
C ARG A 202 -12.02 4.23 8.64
N SER A 203 -13.34 4.38 8.75
CA SER A 203 -13.94 5.65 9.13
C SER A 203 -13.53 6.11 10.54
N ALA A 204 -13.40 5.18 11.49
CA ALA A 204 -12.98 5.48 12.85
C ALA A 204 -11.52 5.95 12.91
N LEU A 205 -10.62 5.27 12.19
CA LEU A 205 -9.21 5.68 12.09
C LEU A 205 -9.08 7.05 11.42
N ILE A 206 -9.84 7.31 10.35
CA ILE A 206 -9.86 8.63 9.70
C ILE A 206 -10.31 9.71 10.69
N GLN A 207 -11.38 9.46 11.45
CA GLN A 207 -11.86 10.39 12.46
C GLN A 207 -10.79 10.65 13.53
N GLN A 208 -10.16 9.59 14.06
CA GLN A 208 -9.10 9.67 15.06
C GLN A 208 -7.89 10.51 14.60
N TYR A 209 -7.51 10.43 13.33
CA TYR A 209 -6.33 11.14 12.81
C TYR A 209 -6.61 12.52 12.19
N SER A 210 -7.88 12.84 11.93
CA SER A 210 -8.30 14.13 11.36
C SER A 210 -8.21 15.31 12.34
N GLU A 211 -8.11 15.04 13.65
CA GLU A 211 -8.08 16.06 14.70
C GLU A 211 -6.67 16.60 15.00
N LEU A 212 -5.64 16.07 14.34
CA LEU A 212 -4.25 16.18 14.80
C LEU A 212 -3.43 17.35 14.20
N ASP A 213 -3.72 17.87 12.99
CA ASP A 213 -3.06 19.07 12.41
C ASP A 213 -3.70 19.53 11.08
N THR A 214 -3.41 20.76 10.61
CA THR A 214 -3.77 21.25 9.25
C THR A 214 -2.63 21.07 8.24
N SER A 215 -2.93 20.83 6.96
CA SER A 215 -1.88 20.63 5.92
C SER A 215 -0.77 21.69 5.85
N ALA A 216 -1.06 22.97 6.13
CA ALA A 216 -0.07 24.03 6.11
C ALA A 216 0.94 23.89 7.26
N GLU A 217 0.45 23.59 8.46
CA GLU A 217 1.27 23.34 9.65
C GLU A 217 2.15 22.09 9.46
N MET A 218 1.57 21.03 8.89
CA MET A 218 2.28 19.77 8.62
C MET A 218 3.45 19.98 7.64
N ASN A 219 3.23 20.73 6.55
CA ASN A 219 4.29 21.01 5.58
C ASN A 219 5.42 21.85 6.18
N SER A 220 5.07 22.84 7.03
CA SER A 220 6.05 23.64 7.77
C SER A 220 6.89 22.76 8.71
N ARG A 221 6.23 21.89 9.50
CA ARG A 221 6.90 20.95 10.40
C ARG A 221 7.79 19.97 9.64
N LEU A 222 7.32 19.40 8.53
CA LEU A 222 8.12 18.50 7.69
C LEU A 222 9.38 19.17 7.13
N ALA A 223 9.29 20.45 6.76
CA ALA A 223 10.44 21.20 6.25
C ALA A 223 11.56 21.34 7.30
N SER A 224 11.21 21.33 8.60
CA SER A 224 12.16 21.38 9.72
C SER A 224 12.95 20.08 9.94
N TYR A 225 12.54 18.97 9.32
CA TYR A 225 13.22 17.69 9.46
C TYR A 225 14.11 17.37 8.24
N ALA A 226 15.19 16.64 8.49
CA ALA A 226 16.05 16.03 7.49
C ALA A 226 16.07 14.51 7.72
N LEU A 227 15.87 13.77 6.63
CA LEU A 227 15.94 12.32 6.63
C LEU A 227 17.27 11.89 6.04
N LEU A 228 18.01 11.05 6.75
CA LEU A 228 19.31 10.56 6.35
C LEU A 228 19.28 9.02 6.18
N SER A 229 20.08 8.50 5.24
CA SER A 229 20.36 7.07 5.17
C SER A 229 21.26 6.63 6.33
N LYS A 230 21.43 5.32 6.51
CA LYS A 230 22.40 4.74 7.46
C LYS A 230 23.83 5.26 7.24
N GLU A 231 24.19 5.62 6.01
CA GLU A 231 25.49 6.18 5.62
C GLU A 231 25.55 7.72 5.74
N GLY A 232 24.51 8.36 6.27
CA GLY A 232 24.46 9.81 6.45
C GLY A 232 24.12 10.62 5.20
N ARG A 233 23.63 9.99 4.13
CA ARG A 233 23.21 10.70 2.91
C ARG A 233 21.83 11.29 3.08
N SER A 234 21.63 12.55 2.67
CA SER A 234 20.30 13.17 2.67
C SER A 234 19.36 12.45 1.70
N LEU A 235 18.18 12.07 2.20
CA LEU A 235 17.12 11.42 1.44
C LEU A 235 15.90 12.34 1.33
N ASN A 236 15.06 12.08 0.33
CA ASN A 236 13.76 12.72 0.24
C ASN A 236 12.86 12.21 1.38
N ILE A 237 12.15 13.09 2.07
CA ILE A 237 11.25 12.72 3.17
C ILE A 237 10.18 11.70 2.74
N SER A 238 9.77 11.70 1.46
CA SER A 238 8.82 10.70 0.92
C SER A 238 9.34 9.25 0.98
N SER A 239 10.66 9.05 1.12
CA SER A 239 11.26 7.71 1.29
C SER A 239 11.01 7.08 2.67
N ILE A 240 10.38 7.81 3.59
CA ILE A 240 10.00 7.29 4.90
C ILE A 240 8.84 6.28 4.84
N LEU A 241 8.05 6.29 3.76
CA LEU A 241 6.93 5.39 3.58
C LEU A 241 7.45 4.02 3.07
N PRO A 242 7.31 2.92 3.84
CA PRO A 242 7.80 1.61 3.42
C PRO A 242 7.03 1.06 2.22
N ASP A 243 7.70 0.26 1.38
CA ASP A 243 7.07 -0.54 0.34
C ASP A 243 6.31 -1.76 0.91
N LYS A 244 5.50 -2.43 0.08
CA LYS A 244 4.73 -3.61 0.51
C LYS A 244 5.67 -4.68 1.07
N LYS A 245 5.33 -5.20 2.26
CA LYS A 245 6.16 -6.15 3.02
C LYS A 245 7.55 -5.59 3.41
N GLU A 246 7.80 -4.30 3.25
CA GLU A 246 9.00 -3.65 3.76
C GLU A 246 8.83 -3.28 5.23
N MET A 247 9.95 -3.28 5.96
CA MET A 247 10.08 -2.65 7.26
C MET A 247 11.16 -1.57 7.16
N ILE A 248 10.82 -0.36 7.61
CA ILE A 248 11.78 0.73 7.79
C ILE A 248 11.94 1.00 9.28
N LEU A 249 13.19 1.09 9.73
CA LEU A 249 13.53 1.53 11.08
C LEU A 249 14.00 2.98 11.04
N LEU A 250 13.25 3.88 11.67
CA LEU A 250 13.55 5.29 11.81
C LEU A 250 14.17 5.58 13.17
N LEU A 251 15.48 5.81 13.18
CA LEU A 251 16.25 6.14 14.37
C LEU A 251 16.41 7.65 14.52
N GLY A 252 16.55 8.11 15.76
CA GLY A 252 16.87 9.51 16.03
C GLY A 252 16.95 9.78 17.52
N GLU A 253 17.62 10.87 17.88
CA GLU A 253 17.79 11.25 19.28
C GLU A 253 16.45 11.60 19.96
N PRO A 254 16.36 11.52 21.30
CA PRO A 254 15.20 12.00 22.03
C PRO A 254 14.87 13.45 21.64
N GLY A 255 13.60 13.72 21.33
CA GLY A 255 13.14 15.06 20.93
C GLY A 255 13.35 15.44 19.45
N CYS A 256 13.97 14.60 18.62
CA CYS A 256 14.24 14.95 17.22
C CYS A 256 13.01 14.95 16.28
N GLY A 257 11.80 14.72 16.81
CA GLY A 257 10.54 14.80 16.07
C GLY A 257 10.01 13.48 15.48
N LYS A 258 10.52 12.31 15.87
CA LYS A 258 10.05 10.99 15.37
C LYS A 258 8.53 10.80 15.52
N THR A 259 8.01 11.03 16.72
CA THR A 259 6.56 10.99 17.02
C THR A 259 5.78 12.01 16.19
N SER A 260 6.35 13.21 15.98
CA SER A 260 5.72 14.21 15.11
C SER A 260 5.61 13.73 13.68
N VAL A 261 6.64 13.07 13.15
CA VAL A 261 6.61 12.50 11.80
C VAL A 261 5.61 11.35 11.70
N ALA A 262 5.53 10.47 12.71
CA ALA A 262 4.51 9.42 12.78
C ALA A 262 3.08 10.00 12.76
N GLN A 263 2.82 11.03 13.57
CA GLN A 263 1.53 11.74 13.59
C GLN A 263 1.22 12.40 12.24
N ILE A 264 2.22 13.03 11.61
CA ILE A 264 2.07 13.67 10.30
C ILE A 264 1.65 12.64 9.24
N LEU A 265 2.26 11.45 9.23
CA LEU A 265 1.86 10.39 8.29
C LEU A 265 0.40 9.95 8.51
N SER A 266 0.02 9.69 9.76
CA SER A 266 -1.35 9.30 10.13
C SER A 266 -2.37 10.37 9.72
N SER A 267 -2.07 11.64 10.00
CA SER A 267 -2.94 12.76 9.61
C SER A 267 -2.99 12.96 8.09
N CYS A 268 -1.88 12.83 7.35
CA CYS A 268 -1.88 12.94 5.89
C CYS A 268 -2.78 11.88 5.23
N TRP A 269 -2.84 10.68 5.81
CA TRP A 269 -3.73 9.62 5.37
C TRP A 269 -5.21 9.94 5.61
N ALA A 270 -5.53 10.58 6.75
CA ALA A 270 -6.90 10.94 7.10
C ALA A 270 -7.42 12.24 6.46
N GLU A 271 -6.53 13.18 6.14
CA GLU A 271 -6.91 14.50 5.62
C GLU A 271 -7.46 14.41 4.18
N ARG A 272 -8.43 15.29 3.86
CA ARG A 272 -9.08 15.36 2.54
C ARG A 272 -8.53 16.48 1.63
N THR A 273 -7.29 16.91 1.84
CA THR A 273 -6.68 18.02 1.10
C THR A 273 -6.26 17.63 -0.32
N ALA A 274 -5.90 18.56 -1.19
CA ALA A 274 -5.54 18.23 -2.59
C ALA A 274 -4.17 17.56 -2.74
N THR A 275 -3.27 17.68 -1.74
CA THR A 275 -1.89 17.22 -1.80
C THR A 275 -1.67 15.98 -0.92
N ASP A 276 -1.02 14.95 -1.48
CA ASP A 276 -0.57 13.76 -0.75
C ASP A 276 0.93 13.53 -1.04
N PRO A 277 1.83 14.18 -0.29
CA PRO A 277 3.27 14.17 -0.59
C PRO A 277 3.94 12.79 -0.40
N PHE A 278 3.28 11.88 0.32
CA PHE A 278 3.76 10.52 0.57
C PHE A 278 3.06 9.48 -0.31
N ASN A 279 2.00 9.87 -1.04
CA ASN A 279 1.09 8.93 -1.69
C ASN A 279 0.51 7.90 -0.69
N ILE A 280 0.25 8.34 0.55
CA ILE A 280 -0.17 7.47 1.65
C ILE A 280 -1.67 7.15 1.59
N ARG A 281 -2.49 7.97 0.93
CA ARG A 281 -3.96 7.79 0.89
C ARG A 281 -4.44 6.57 0.13
N ARG A 282 -3.59 6.01 -0.73
CA ARG A 282 -3.84 4.74 -1.43
C ARG A 282 -3.98 3.56 -0.47
N LEU A 283 -3.44 3.68 0.75
CA LEU A 283 -3.46 2.62 1.75
C LEU A 283 -4.88 2.41 2.29
N GLN A 284 -5.25 1.16 2.50
CA GLN A 284 -6.58 0.77 2.99
C GLN A 284 -6.76 1.08 4.47
N LEU A 285 -5.72 0.89 5.29
CA LEU A 285 -5.73 1.18 6.72
C LEU A 285 -4.36 1.71 7.15
N VAL A 286 -4.36 2.64 8.09
CA VAL A 286 -3.15 3.11 8.79
C VAL A 286 -3.38 2.93 10.28
N PHE A 287 -2.44 2.27 10.95
CA PHE A 287 -2.46 2.09 12.40
C PHE A 287 -1.23 2.76 13.00
N GLN A 288 -1.43 3.68 13.93
CA GLN A 288 -0.36 4.25 14.74
C GLN A 288 -0.48 3.76 16.17
N VAL A 289 0.56 3.06 16.64
CA VAL A 289 0.63 2.47 17.98
C VAL A 289 1.70 3.20 18.78
N ASP A 290 1.32 3.76 19.92
CA ASP A 290 2.27 4.29 20.91
C ASP A 290 2.84 3.12 21.73
N CYS A 291 4.05 2.69 21.38
CA CYS A 291 4.72 1.56 22.02
C CYS A 291 5.12 1.87 23.47
N SER A 292 5.26 3.15 23.86
CA SER A 292 5.60 3.51 25.24
C SER A 292 4.48 3.17 26.23
N ARG A 293 3.24 3.04 25.75
CA ARG A 293 2.05 2.71 26.53
C ARG A 293 1.56 1.28 26.30
N ALA A 294 2.21 0.54 25.41
CA ALA A 294 1.79 -0.81 25.04
C ALA A 294 1.90 -1.77 26.22
N LYS A 295 0.86 -2.59 26.41
CA LYS A 295 0.81 -3.67 27.39
C LYS A 295 0.32 -4.95 26.72
N GLY A 296 0.85 -6.08 27.15
CA GLY A 296 0.52 -7.38 26.56
C GLY A 296 1.21 -7.60 25.21
N ASP A 297 0.59 -8.44 24.38
CA ASP A 297 1.11 -8.77 23.05
C ASP A 297 0.92 -7.63 22.04
N PHE A 298 1.60 -7.78 20.90
CA PHE A 298 1.57 -6.82 19.80
C PHE A 298 0.16 -6.49 19.28
N PHE A 299 -0.72 -7.48 19.12
CA PHE A 299 -2.06 -7.27 18.59
C PHE A 299 -2.97 -6.60 19.63
N GLN A 300 -2.77 -6.87 20.91
CA GLN A 300 -3.42 -6.16 22.01
C GLN A 300 -2.98 -4.69 22.05
N ALA A 301 -1.70 -4.41 21.85
CA ALA A 301 -1.18 -3.05 21.78
C ALA A 301 -1.85 -2.25 20.64
N ILE A 302 -1.99 -2.85 19.45
CA ILE A 302 -2.70 -2.24 18.33
C ILE A 302 -4.17 -2.03 18.68
N LYS A 303 -4.85 -3.04 19.21
CA LYS A 303 -6.26 -2.93 19.60
C LYS A 303 -6.49 -1.80 20.60
N SER A 304 -5.60 -1.61 21.58
CA SER A 304 -5.69 -0.53 22.57
C SER A 304 -5.39 0.86 21.99
N SER A 305 -4.69 0.94 20.85
CA SER A 305 -4.39 2.21 20.18
C SER A 305 -5.53 2.77 19.33
N VAL A 306 -6.53 1.94 19.01
CA VAL A 306 -7.67 2.32 18.15
C VAL A 306 -8.87 2.68 19.00
N SER A 307 -9.36 3.92 18.88
CA SER A 307 -10.57 4.37 19.57
C SER A 307 -11.81 4.04 18.72
N TYR A 308 -12.24 2.78 18.77
CA TYR A 308 -13.37 2.27 17.98
C TYR A 308 -14.57 1.90 18.85
N GLU A 309 -15.77 2.37 18.48
CA GLU A 309 -17.00 2.19 19.27
C GLU A 309 -17.46 0.72 19.38
N LYS A 310 -17.07 -0.13 18.44
CA LYS A 310 -17.30 -1.58 18.53
C LYS A 310 -16.05 -2.27 19.07
N PRO A 311 -16.20 -3.29 19.94
CA PRO A 311 -15.07 -4.08 20.39
C PRO A 311 -14.43 -4.78 19.19
N LEU A 312 -13.29 -4.28 18.72
CA LEU A 312 -12.51 -4.91 17.67
C LEU A 312 -12.03 -6.28 18.17
N ASP A 313 -12.36 -7.36 17.45
CA ASP A 313 -11.82 -8.68 17.79
C ASP A 313 -10.34 -8.76 17.42
N VAL A 314 -9.55 -9.38 18.30
CA VAL A 314 -8.09 -9.52 18.08
C VAL A 314 -7.83 -10.44 16.89
N SER A 315 -8.68 -11.45 16.67
CA SER A 315 -8.57 -12.37 15.54
C SER A 315 -8.85 -11.65 14.21
N GLU A 316 -9.89 -10.81 14.16
CA GLU A 316 -10.22 -10.00 12.98
C GLU A 316 -9.11 -8.99 12.63
N LEU A 317 -8.54 -8.35 13.65
CA LEU A 317 -7.38 -7.48 13.49
C LEU A 317 -6.16 -8.25 12.96
N ARG A 318 -5.92 -9.45 13.48
CA ARG A 318 -4.82 -10.32 13.03
C ARG A 318 -4.98 -10.70 11.55
N GLU A 319 -6.16 -11.16 11.14
CA GLU A 319 -6.46 -11.48 9.74
C GLU A 319 -6.29 -10.24 8.84
N THR A 320 -6.72 -9.07 9.33
CA THR A 320 -6.56 -7.80 8.61
C THR A 320 -5.09 -7.46 8.36
N LEU A 321 -4.24 -7.58 9.38
CA LEU A 321 -2.82 -7.23 9.29
C LEU A 321 -1.97 -8.28 8.58
N LEU A 322 -2.32 -9.58 8.69
CA LEU A 322 -1.61 -10.68 8.03
C LEU A 322 -2.06 -10.90 6.58
N GLY A 323 -3.25 -10.44 6.22
CA GLY A 323 -3.83 -10.61 4.89
C GLY A 323 -3.16 -9.83 3.76
N SER A 324 -3.85 -9.78 2.62
CA SER A 324 -3.42 -9.08 1.39
C SER A 324 -3.75 -7.59 1.37
N ARG A 325 -4.30 -7.04 2.47
CA ARG A 325 -4.69 -5.65 2.59
C ARG A 325 -3.47 -4.73 2.67
N ASP A 326 -3.44 -3.69 1.85
CA ASP A 326 -2.35 -2.71 1.84
C ASP A 326 -2.48 -1.75 3.04
N CYS A 327 -1.96 -2.20 4.18
CA CYS A 327 -1.96 -1.48 5.45
C CYS A 327 -0.58 -0.88 5.75
N LEU A 328 -0.55 0.26 6.44
CA LEU A 328 0.65 0.76 7.09
C LEU A 328 0.49 0.68 8.60
N LEU A 329 1.48 0.08 9.25
CA LEU A 329 1.61 0.05 10.69
C LEU A 329 2.80 0.92 11.11
N ILE A 330 2.53 1.89 11.97
CA ILE A 330 3.50 2.80 12.56
C ILE A 330 3.64 2.44 14.04
N LEU A 331 4.78 1.89 14.42
CA LEU A 331 5.15 1.62 15.81
C LEU A 331 5.98 2.79 16.33
N ASP A 332 5.35 3.67 17.09
CA ASP A 332 5.99 4.89 17.58
C ASP A 332 6.63 4.66 18.96
N GLY A 333 7.94 4.88 19.05
CA GLY A 333 8.70 4.77 20.29
C GLY A 333 8.94 3.33 20.73
N TYR A 334 9.16 2.41 19.79
CA TYR A 334 9.46 1.01 20.10
C TYR A 334 10.83 0.86 20.77
N GLU A 335 10.88 0.14 21.89
CA GLU A 335 12.11 -0.27 22.57
C GLU A 335 12.00 -1.76 22.92
N GLU A 336 13.04 -2.54 22.62
CA GLU A 336 13.10 -3.96 22.98
C GLU A 336 13.17 -4.12 24.50
N GLY A 337 12.44 -5.10 25.03
CA GLY A 337 12.38 -5.36 26.47
C GLY A 337 11.05 -5.93 26.96
N ASN A 338 9.98 -5.81 26.16
CA ASN A 338 8.71 -6.48 26.44
C ASN A 338 8.64 -7.78 25.64
N LYS A 339 9.02 -8.89 26.30
CA LYS A 339 9.12 -10.22 25.68
C LYS A 339 7.89 -10.63 24.87
N ASP A 340 6.69 -10.43 25.42
CA ASP A 340 5.45 -10.85 24.75
C ASP A 340 5.20 -10.03 23.47
N LEU A 341 5.45 -8.73 23.52
CA LEU A 341 5.31 -7.84 22.37
C LEU A 341 6.40 -8.11 21.34
N ASP A 342 7.65 -8.31 21.77
CA ASP A 342 8.82 -8.54 20.92
C ASP A 342 8.67 -9.86 20.13
N GLU A 343 8.32 -10.95 20.80
CA GLU A 343 8.13 -12.27 20.15
C GLU A 343 6.95 -12.26 19.16
N THR A 344 5.84 -11.61 19.52
CA THR A 344 4.66 -11.55 18.65
C THR A 344 4.83 -10.58 17.48
N LEU A 345 5.56 -9.49 17.68
CA LEU A 345 5.98 -8.58 16.61
C LEU A 345 6.89 -9.28 15.61
N GLU A 346 7.91 -10.01 16.07
CA GLU A 346 8.82 -10.75 15.19
C GLU A 346 8.08 -11.81 14.34
N CYS A 347 7.14 -12.53 14.97
CA CYS A 347 6.27 -13.48 14.28
C CYS A 347 5.42 -12.77 13.21
N PHE A 348 4.74 -11.68 13.56
CA PHE A 348 3.96 -10.87 12.62
C PHE A 348 4.81 -10.37 11.44
N LEU A 349 6.01 -9.87 11.71
CA LEU A 349 6.91 -9.39 10.67
C LEU A 349 7.30 -10.51 9.70
N THR A 350 7.42 -11.75 10.17
CA THR A 350 7.73 -12.90 9.31
C THR A 350 6.51 -13.37 8.51
N GLU A 351 5.32 -13.38 9.13
CA GLU A 351 4.09 -13.93 8.55
C GLU A 351 3.37 -12.99 7.57
N ARG A 352 3.52 -11.67 7.71
CA ARG A 352 2.76 -10.68 6.93
C ARG A 352 2.94 -10.82 5.41
N GLN A 353 1.85 -10.67 4.66
CA GLN A 353 1.90 -10.72 3.20
C GLN A 353 2.25 -9.36 2.57
N THR A 354 1.50 -8.31 2.92
CA THR A 354 1.61 -7.00 2.25
C THR A 354 1.83 -5.82 3.19
N CYS A 355 1.50 -5.97 4.48
CA CYS A 355 1.56 -4.89 5.47
C CYS A 355 2.94 -4.21 5.53
N ARG A 356 2.92 -2.89 5.42
CA ARG A 356 4.06 -1.97 5.49
C ARG A 356 4.33 -1.63 6.95
N VAL A 357 5.58 -1.63 7.38
CA VAL A 357 5.91 -1.36 8.80
C VAL A 357 6.94 -0.25 8.92
N LEU A 358 6.58 0.82 9.64
CA LEU A 358 7.49 1.88 10.05
C LEU A 358 7.66 1.80 11.57
N ILE A 359 8.90 1.61 12.02
CA ILE A 359 9.22 1.55 13.45
C ILE A 359 10.05 2.78 13.79
N THR A 360 9.63 3.58 14.77
CA THR A 360 10.44 4.67 15.31
C THR A 360 11.09 4.22 16.62
N SER A 361 12.38 4.48 16.79
CA SER A 361 13.11 4.08 17.99
C SER A 361 14.30 5.01 18.26
N HIS A 362 14.87 4.92 19.46
CA HIS A 362 16.14 5.54 19.78
C HIS A 362 17.30 4.62 19.32
N PRO A 363 18.44 5.18 18.88
CA PRO A 363 19.60 4.37 18.49
C PRO A 363 20.00 3.38 19.60
N GLY A 364 20.15 2.10 19.25
CA GLY A 364 20.58 1.06 20.18
C GLY A 364 19.50 0.51 21.12
N LYS A 365 18.24 0.95 20.99
CA LYS A 365 17.11 0.43 21.79
C LYS A 365 16.39 -0.77 21.16
N CYS A 366 16.69 -1.12 19.91
CA CYS A 366 16.12 -2.29 19.23
C CYS A 366 17.20 -3.11 18.49
N PRO A 367 18.18 -3.68 19.22
CA PRO A 367 19.32 -4.36 18.64
C PRO A 367 18.99 -5.62 17.82
N ALA A 368 17.90 -6.33 18.09
CA ALA A 368 17.48 -7.46 17.26
C ALA A 368 16.91 -6.99 15.92
N LEU A 369 16.06 -5.96 15.93
CA LEU A 369 15.50 -5.38 14.71
C LEU A 369 16.56 -4.66 13.86
N GLU A 370 17.47 -3.89 14.48
CA GLU A 370 18.56 -3.19 13.79
C GLU A 370 19.47 -4.14 12.98
N LYS A 371 19.61 -5.40 13.42
CA LYS A 371 20.40 -6.42 12.73
C LYS A 371 19.69 -7.01 11.51
N ASN A 372 18.37 -7.14 11.58
CA ASN A 372 17.57 -7.87 10.60
C ASN A 372 16.87 -6.96 9.59
N VAL A 373 16.76 -5.66 9.88
CA VAL A 373 16.12 -4.69 8.99
C VAL A 373 17.03 -4.30 7.82
N ARG A 374 16.45 -4.21 6.62
CA ARG A 374 17.17 -3.82 5.40
C ARG A 374 17.36 -2.31 5.31
N THR A 375 16.37 -1.56 5.76
CA THR A 375 16.29 -0.10 5.59
C THR A 375 16.31 0.57 6.96
N VAL A 376 17.42 1.22 7.28
CA VAL A 376 17.57 2.06 8.48
C VAL A 376 17.71 3.51 8.04
N LEU A 377 16.87 4.38 8.59
CA LEU A 377 16.85 5.81 8.35
C LEU A 377 17.15 6.55 9.64
N GLN A 378 17.73 7.74 9.54
CA GLN A 378 17.97 8.61 10.68
C GLN A 378 17.22 9.93 10.49
N LEU A 379 16.46 10.33 11.50
CA LEU A 379 15.74 11.60 11.54
C LEU A 379 16.54 12.62 12.33
N VAL A 380 16.78 13.78 11.72
CA VAL A 380 17.48 14.90 12.34
C VAL A 380 16.63 16.17 12.22
N GLN A 381 16.55 16.96 13.27
CA GLN A 381 15.92 18.28 13.22
C GLN A 381 16.93 19.29 12.68
N LYS A 382 16.56 20.04 11.65
CA LYS A 382 17.39 21.11 11.10
C LYS A 382 17.51 22.24 12.12
N PRO A 383 18.67 22.89 12.23
CA PRO A 383 18.80 24.07 13.05
C PRO A 383 17.82 25.15 12.55
N GLU A 384 17.06 25.76 13.45
CA GLU A 384 16.27 26.95 13.12
C GLU A 384 17.23 27.99 12.55
N SER A 385 16.97 28.47 11.33
CA SER A 385 17.69 29.62 10.82
C SER A 385 17.33 30.79 11.72
N SER A 386 18.21 31.13 12.66
CA SER A 386 18.16 32.40 13.37
C SER A 386 18.21 33.48 12.30
N GLY A 387 17.07 34.09 12.00
CA GLY A 387 16.98 35.22 11.10
C GLY A 387 17.90 36.32 11.64
N SER A 388 18.94 36.63 10.88
CA SER A 388 19.76 37.83 11.06
C SER A 388 19.11 39.01 10.36
#